data_AF-A0A3B6GMQ8-F1
#
_entry.id   AF-A0A3B6GMQ8-F1
#
_cell.length_a   1.000
_cell.length_b   1.000
_cell.length_c   1.000
_cell.angle_alpha   90.00
_cell.angle_beta   90.00
_cell.angle_gamma   90.00
#
_symmetry.space_group_name_H-M   'P 1'
#
loop_
_entity.id
_entity.type
_entity.pdbx_description
1 polymer ?
#
loop_
_entity_poly.entity_id
_entity_poly.type
_entity_poly.pdbx_seq_one_letter_code
_entity_poly.pdbx_strand_id
1 'polypeptide(L)'
;MISWASSLPRKLVVAASLLALPVAIAASPAPANQSSCYKRLFSFGDSLIDTGNYIVHFSATPGPVVELPYGETFFGRPTGHWSDGRLIVDFIVERLGFPYWPAYLQAAAGKSLAEEFRYGVNFAVGSATALSQDFLRKKHLRVDLIPPYSLDVQIGLFKKVLAVLGSTDQGDV
;
A
#
# COMPACT_ATOMS: atom_id res chain seq x y z
N MET A 1 31.64 65.69 -15.13
CA MET A 1 30.26 65.35 -14.72
C MET A 1 29.35 65.90 -15.81
N ILE A 2 28.72 65.04 -16.63
CA ILE A 2 27.48 65.22 -17.43
C ILE A 2 27.35 63.99 -18.35
N SER A 3 26.16 63.42 -18.30
CA SER A 3 25.65 62.19 -18.93
C SER A 3 25.54 62.27 -20.46
N TRP A 4 25.75 61.14 -21.15
CA TRP A 4 25.15 60.87 -22.47
C TRP A 4 24.55 59.47 -22.49
N ALA A 5 23.27 59.42 -22.83
CA ALA A 5 22.48 58.22 -23.01
C ALA A 5 22.56 57.71 -24.45
N SER A 6 22.14 56.45 -24.61
CA SER A 6 21.61 55.79 -25.80
C SER A 6 22.58 55.24 -26.86
N SER A 7 22.57 53.92 -27.05
CA SER A 7 21.82 53.28 -28.14
C SER A 7 22.20 51.79 -28.27
N LEU A 8 21.22 50.89 -28.13
CA LEU A 8 21.24 49.61 -28.85
C LEU A 8 20.60 49.87 -30.22
N PRO A 9 21.01 49.14 -31.27
CA PRO A 9 20.02 48.21 -31.79
C PRO A 9 20.57 46.88 -32.38
N ARG A 10 19.79 45.84 -32.11
CA ARG A 10 19.22 44.88 -33.07
C ARG A 10 20.14 43.90 -33.85
N LYS A 11 19.90 42.63 -33.47
CA LYS A 11 19.65 41.45 -34.33
C LYS A 11 20.89 40.66 -34.76
N LEU A 12 21.03 39.47 -34.19
CA LEU A 12 21.11 38.25 -34.97
C LEU A 12 20.32 37.15 -34.26
N VAL A 13 19.16 36.87 -34.85
CA VAL A 13 18.32 35.71 -34.63
C VAL A 13 19.00 34.54 -35.35
N VAL A 14 19.33 33.46 -34.63
CA VAL A 14 19.30 32.10 -35.21
C VAL A 14 18.72 31.18 -34.14
N ALA A 15 17.43 30.92 -34.27
CA ALA A 15 16.77 29.77 -33.69
C ALA A 15 16.94 28.59 -34.67
N ALA A 16 17.40 27.45 -34.15
CA ALA A 16 17.23 26.12 -34.73
C ALA A 16 17.39 25.13 -33.56
N SER A 17 16.34 24.91 -32.75
CA SER A 17 15.24 23.97 -33.00
C SER A 17 15.67 22.49 -32.98
N LEU A 18 15.21 21.80 -31.94
CA LEU A 18 14.74 20.40 -31.92
C LEU A 18 15.79 19.28 -32.02
N LEU A 19 16.16 18.75 -30.86
CA LEU A 19 16.15 17.30 -30.60
C LEU A 19 15.68 17.09 -29.15
N ALA A 20 14.44 17.51 -28.86
CA ALA A 20 13.72 16.98 -27.71
C ALA A 20 13.27 15.58 -28.11
N LEU A 21 14.03 14.56 -27.70
CA LEU A 21 13.60 13.18 -27.79
C LEU A 21 12.43 13.02 -26.81
N PRO A 22 11.19 12.73 -27.25
CA PRO A 22 10.20 12.30 -26.29
C PRO A 22 10.60 10.87 -25.90
N VAL A 23 11.16 10.70 -24.71
CA VAL A 23 11.07 9.41 -24.03
C VAL A 23 9.60 9.24 -23.73
N ALA A 24 8.87 8.68 -24.69
CA ALA A 24 7.56 8.13 -24.43
C ALA A 24 7.80 6.95 -23.47
N ILE A 25 7.72 7.23 -22.17
CA ILE A 25 7.40 6.19 -21.20
C ILE A 25 6.01 5.76 -21.64
N ALA A 26 5.95 4.68 -22.43
CA ALA A 26 4.73 3.94 -22.58
C ALA A 26 4.39 3.43 -21.18
N ALA A 27 3.61 4.21 -20.44
CA ALA A 27 2.78 3.66 -19.40
C ALA A 27 1.94 2.61 -20.13
N SER A 28 2.35 1.35 -20.02
CA SER A 28 1.49 0.27 -20.46
C SER A 28 0.16 0.50 -19.77
N PRO A 29 -0.95 0.69 -20.49
CA PRO A 29 -2.24 0.60 -19.84
C PRO A 29 -2.23 -0.76 -19.17
N ALA A 30 -2.35 -0.78 -17.84
CA ALA A 30 -2.62 -2.00 -17.12
C ALA A 30 -3.74 -2.72 -17.89
N PRO A 31 -3.68 -4.05 -18.08
CA PRO A 31 -4.80 -4.76 -18.68
C PRO A 31 -5.98 -4.66 -17.71
N ALA A 32 -6.72 -3.55 -17.80
CA ALA A 32 -8.06 -3.40 -17.29
C ALA A 32 -8.92 -4.26 -18.19
N ASN A 33 -9.05 -5.53 -17.81
CA ASN A 33 -10.24 -6.37 -17.92
C ASN A 33 -9.83 -7.86 -17.95
N GLN A 34 -9.11 -8.32 -16.92
CA GLN A 34 -9.24 -9.73 -16.54
C GLN A 34 -10.40 -9.78 -15.57
N SER A 35 -11.53 -10.29 -16.03
CA SER A 35 -12.65 -10.65 -15.15
C SER A 35 -12.14 -11.74 -14.21
N SER A 36 -11.62 -11.34 -13.05
CA SER A 36 -11.25 -12.28 -12.02
C SER A 36 -12.47 -13.08 -11.63
N CYS A 37 -12.34 -14.40 -11.59
CA CYS A 37 -13.39 -15.27 -11.07
C CYS A 37 -13.65 -15.04 -9.57
N TYR A 38 -12.78 -14.29 -8.90
CA TYR A 38 -12.91 -13.92 -7.50
C TYR A 38 -13.53 -12.54 -7.37
N LYS A 39 -14.56 -12.42 -6.51
CA LYS A 39 -15.14 -11.13 -6.14
C LYS A 39 -14.33 -10.41 -5.06
N ARG A 40 -13.64 -11.17 -4.21
CA ARG A 40 -12.93 -10.70 -3.00
C ARG A 40 -11.72 -11.58 -2.75
N LEU A 41 -10.66 -10.99 -2.20
CA LEU A 41 -9.46 -11.69 -1.78
C LEU A 41 -9.23 -11.41 -0.28
N PHE A 42 -8.73 -12.39 0.47
CA PHE A 42 -8.39 -12.21 1.88
C PHE A 42 -7.04 -12.83 2.16
N SER A 43 -6.16 -12.13 2.87
CA SER A 43 -4.83 -12.61 3.21
C SER A 43 -4.48 -12.42 4.68
N PHE A 44 -3.62 -13.30 5.17
CA PHE A 44 -3.21 -13.43 6.56
C PHE A 44 -1.73 -13.73 6.60
N GLY A 45 -0.99 -13.13 7.52
CA GLY A 45 0.43 -13.37 7.61
C GLY A 45 1.18 -12.29 8.37
N ASP A 46 2.42 -12.09 7.96
CA ASP A 46 3.40 -11.24 8.60
C ASP A 46 3.94 -10.17 7.64
N SER A 47 5.16 -9.69 7.88
CA SER A 47 5.84 -8.68 7.07
C SER A 47 5.94 -9.03 5.58
N LEU A 48 5.96 -10.31 5.21
CA LEU A 48 6.13 -10.73 3.81
C LEU A 48 4.98 -10.30 2.90
N ILE A 49 3.83 -10.00 3.50
CA ILE A 49 2.63 -9.53 2.80
C ILE A 49 1.95 -8.36 3.54
N ASP A 50 2.58 -7.75 4.54
CA ASP A 50 2.00 -6.60 5.25
C ASP A 50 2.12 -5.33 4.40
N THR A 51 0.98 -4.80 3.96
CA THR A 51 0.89 -3.60 3.12
C THR A 51 0.79 -2.30 3.92
N GLY A 52 1.10 -2.32 5.23
CA GLY A 52 1.20 -1.15 6.10
C GLY A 52 0.36 -1.21 7.38
N ASN A 53 -0.14 -2.37 7.79
CA ASN A 53 -0.81 -2.53 9.08
C ASN A 53 0.16 -2.35 10.26
N TYR A 54 1.41 -2.77 10.13
CA TYR A 54 2.41 -2.58 11.19
C TYR A 54 2.56 -1.11 11.61
N ILE A 55 2.67 -0.20 10.64
CA ILE A 55 2.86 1.23 10.92
C ILE A 55 1.65 1.87 11.61
N VAL A 56 0.45 1.34 11.39
CA VAL A 56 -0.74 1.82 12.07
C VAL A 56 -0.75 1.36 13.53
N HIS A 57 -0.34 0.11 13.79
CA HIS A 57 -0.25 -0.40 15.16
C HIS A 57 0.89 0.25 15.96
N PHE A 58 2.06 0.40 15.36
CA PHE A 58 3.25 0.98 15.99
C PHE A 58 3.50 2.42 15.53
N SER A 59 2.47 3.26 15.47
CA SER A 59 2.59 4.62 14.92
C SER A 59 3.58 5.52 15.66
N ALA A 60 3.83 5.28 16.95
CA ALA A 60 4.83 6.00 17.74
C ALA A 60 6.28 5.56 17.44
N THR A 61 6.46 4.32 16.99
CA THR A 61 7.77 3.73 16.67
C THR A 61 7.64 2.79 15.45
N PRO A 62 7.34 3.33 14.26
CA PRO A 62 6.97 2.52 13.09
C PRO A 62 8.16 1.75 12.49
N GLY A 63 9.36 1.95 13.02
CA GLY A 63 10.57 1.29 12.54
C GLY A 63 11.03 1.84 11.18
N PRO A 64 11.85 1.08 10.44
CA PRO A 64 12.50 1.58 9.24
C PRO A 64 11.58 1.64 8.00
N VAL A 65 10.41 0.99 8.04
CA VAL A 65 9.47 0.90 6.89
C VAL A 65 8.81 2.23 6.50
N VAL A 66 9.03 3.30 7.27
CA VAL A 66 8.61 4.67 6.96
C VAL A 66 9.74 5.54 6.39
N GLU A 67 10.91 4.96 6.16
CA GLU A 67 12.09 5.62 5.60
C GLU A 67 12.59 4.89 4.35
N LEU A 68 13.40 5.56 3.52
CA LEU A 68 14.10 4.88 2.43
C LEU A 68 15.11 3.87 3.01
N PRO A 69 15.35 2.71 2.36
CA PRO A 69 15.01 2.38 0.98
C PRO A 69 13.60 1.78 0.78
N TYR A 70 12.74 1.73 1.81
CA TYR A 70 11.43 1.10 1.67
C TYR A 70 10.54 1.89 0.70
N GLY A 71 9.98 1.18 -0.29
CA GLY A 71 9.24 1.78 -1.41
C GLY A 71 10.07 2.63 -2.39
N GLU A 72 11.41 2.56 -2.38
CA GLU A 72 12.28 3.27 -3.31
C GLU A 72 12.10 2.80 -4.77
N THR A 73 12.12 1.47 -5.00
CA THR A 73 12.08 0.89 -6.36
C THR A 73 10.67 0.82 -6.92
N PHE A 74 9.65 0.74 -6.06
CA PHE A 74 8.25 0.80 -6.45
C PHE A 74 7.46 1.60 -5.41
N PHE A 75 6.55 2.47 -5.87
CA PHE A 75 5.87 3.58 -5.16
C PHE A 75 6.67 4.89 -5.05
N GLY A 76 8.00 4.84 -5.09
CA GLY A 76 8.87 6.02 -5.05
C GLY A 76 8.82 6.79 -3.71
N ARG A 77 8.30 6.15 -2.66
CA ARG A 77 8.18 6.67 -1.30
C ARG A 77 7.90 5.51 -0.33
N PRO A 78 8.22 5.65 0.97
CA PRO A 78 7.81 4.68 1.97
C PRO A 78 6.29 4.54 2.06
N THR A 79 5.82 3.30 2.03
CA THR A 79 4.40 2.92 2.11
C THR A 79 4.08 2.02 3.31
N GLY A 80 5.08 1.67 4.13
CA GLY A 80 4.94 0.70 5.21
C GLY A 80 5.10 -0.76 4.81
N HIS A 81 5.38 -1.04 3.53
CA HIS A 81 5.74 -2.39 3.07
C HIS A 81 7.15 -2.73 3.55
N TRP A 82 7.39 -3.98 3.97
CA TRP A 82 8.72 -4.47 4.36
C TRP A 82 9.59 -4.84 3.14
N SER A 83 9.57 -3.99 2.12
CA SER A 83 10.35 -4.12 0.88
C SER A 83 10.67 -2.73 0.32
N ASP A 84 11.71 -2.64 -0.49
CA ASP A 84 12.01 -1.49 -1.34
C ASP A 84 10.97 -1.27 -2.46
N GLY A 85 10.04 -2.21 -2.64
CA GLY A 85 8.95 -2.06 -3.59
C GLY A 85 7.71 -2.88 -3.23
N ARG A 86 7.17 -3.59 -4.23
CA ARG A 86 5.99 -4.45 -4.08
C ARG A 86 6.29 -5.70 -3.26
N LEU A 87 5.30 -6.14 -2.49
CA LEU A 87 5.26 -7.46 -1.88
C LEU A 87 4.59 -8.46 -2.82
N ILE A 88 4.76 -9.78 -2.56
CA ILE A 88 4.13 -10.84 -3.38
C ILE A 88 2.61 -10.65 -3.53
N VAL A 89 1.97 -10.11 -2.51
CA VAL A 89 0.55 -9.83 -2.49
C VAL A 89 0.12 -8.77 -3.50
N ASP A 90 0.95 -7.74 -3.73
CA ASP A 90 0.69 -6.68 -4.72
C ASP A 90 0.67 -7.25 -6.14
N PHE A 91 1.60 -8.15 -6.45
CA PHE A 91 1.63 -8.83 -7.74
C PHE A 91 0.39 -9.72 -7.94
N ILE A 92 -0.09 -10.38 -6.88
CA ILE A 92 -1.29 -11.22 -6.95
C ILE A 92 -2.54 -10.36 -7.24
N VAL A 93 -2.74 -9.28 -6.49
CA VAL A 93 -3.92 -8.41 -6.69
C VAL A 93 -3.88 -7.73 -8.05
N GLU A 94 -2.71 -7.24 -8.49
CA GLU A 94 -2.52 -6.66 -9.83
C GLU A 94 -2.84 -7.67 -10.93
N ARG A 95 -2.34 -8.90 -10.80
CA ARG A 95 -2.56 -9.98 -11.78
C ARG A 95 -4.04 -10.39 -11.87
N LEU A 96 -4.78 -10.23 -10.78
CA LEU A 96 -6.21 -10.51 -10.69
C LEU A 96 -7.08 -9.25 -10.96
N GLY A 97 -6.49 -8.10 -11.29
CA GLY A 97 -7.25 -6.88 -11.58
C GLY A 97 -7.91 -6.22 -10.36
N PHE A 98 -7.41 -6.52 -9.16
CA PHE A 98 -7.84 -5.89 -7.91
C PHE A 98 -7.04 -4.61 -7.64
N PRO A 99 -7.62 -3.60 -6.96
CA PRO A 99 -6.84 -2.49 -6.47
C PRO A 99 -5.82 -2.96 -5.42
N TYR A 100 -4.68 -2.27 -5.31
CA TYR A 100 -3.76 -2.50 -4.21
C TYR A 100 -4.46 -2.30 -2.87
N TRP A 101 -4.14 -3.15 -1.90
CA TRP A 101 -4.74 -3.07 -0.58
C TRP A 101 -4.17 -1.90 0.21
N PRO A 102 -4.99 -0.92 0.63
CA PRO A 102 -4.55 0.01 1.66
C PRO A 102 -4.31 -0.77 2.96
N ALA A 103 -3.56 -0.17 3.89
CA ALA A 103 -3.45 -0.73 5.24
C ALA A 103 -4.87 -0.90 5.83
N TYR A 104 -5.22 -2.13 6.19
CA TYR A 104 -6.52 -2.48 6.78
C TYR A 104 -6.84 -1.67 8.03
N LEU A 105 -5.84 -1.29 8.81
CA LEU A 105 -6.02 -0.49 10.02
C LEU A 105 -6.20 1.01 9.74
N GLN A 106 -6.08 1.47 8.50
CA GLN A 106 -6.27 2.88 8.17
C GLN A 106 -7.77 3.20 8.08
N ALA A 107 -8.24 4.06 8.98
CA ALA A 107 -9.67 4.38 9.12
C ALA A 107 -10.32 4.78 7.80
N ALA A 108 -11.42 4.11 7.44
CA ALA A 108 -12.34 4.58 6.41
C ALA A 108 -12.93 5.95 6.80
N ALA A 109 -12.33 7.01 6.27
CA ALA A 109 -12.95 8.32 6.29
C ALA A 109 -14.22 8.28 5.41
N GLY A 110 -15.38 8.09 6.03
CA GLY A 110 -16.68 8.29 5.41
C GLY A 110 -17.22 7.18 4.51
N LYS A 111 -16.74 5.93 4.62
CA LYS A 111 -17.29 4.77 3.88
C LYS A 111 -17.98 3.79 4.82
N SER A 112 -19.00 3.10 4.33
CA SER A 112 -19.51 1.93 5.06
C SER A 112 -18.46 0.81 5.06
N LEU A 113 -18.44 -0.01 6.11
CA LEU A 113 -17.51 -1.14 6.21
C LEU A 113 -17.65 -2.12 5.02
N ALA A 114 -18.85 -2.26 4.45
CA ALA A 114 -19.07 -3.10 3.27
C ALA A 114 -18.42 -2.53 2.00
N GLU A 115 -18.47 -1.21 1.82
CA GLU A 115 -17.77 -0.53 0.72
C GLU A 115 -16.24 -0.58 0.91
N GLU A 116 -15.78 -0.43 2.15
CA GLU A 116 -14.37 -0.53 2.50
C GLU A 116 -13.80 -1.92 2.16
N PHE A 117 -14.55 -2.98 2.47
CA PHE A 117 -14.13 -4.37 2.25
C PHE A 117 -14.67 -4.98 0.96
N ARG A 118 -15.15 -4.16 0.02
CA ARG A 118 -15.75 -4.63 -1.24
C ARG A 118 -14.83 -5.56 -2.02
N TYR A 119 -13.53 -5.30 -2.01
CA TYR A 119 -12.50 -6.08 -2.70
C TYR A 119 -11.76 -7.06 -1.78
N GLY A 120 -12.23 -7.21 -0.54
CA GLY A 120 -11.61 -7.99 0.51
C GLY A 120 -10.48 -7.24 1.22
N VAL A 121 -9.69 -7.95 2.03
CA VAL A 121 -8.85 -7.36 3.08
C VAL A 121 -7.55 -8.14 3.28
N ASN A 122 -6.46 -7.40 3.47
CA ASN A 122 -5.20 -7.95 3.97
C ASN A 122 -5.05 -7.74 5.49
N PHE A 123 -5.10 -8.83 6.25
CA PHE A 123 -4.97 -8.81 7.72
C PHE A 123 -3.54 -9.01 8.22
N ALA A 124 -2.57 -9.17 7.33
CA ALA A 124 -1.19 -9.38 7.71
C ALA A 124 -0.61 -8.19 8.47
N VAL A 125 0.23 -8.45 9.46
CA VAL A 125 0.92 -7.42 10.25
C VAL A 125 2.38 -7.82 10.45
N GLY A 126 3.31 -6.90 10.19
CA GLY A 126 4.74 -7.12 10.39
C GLY A 126 5.06 -7.76 11.74
N SER A 127 5.95 -8.75 11.78
CA SER A 127 6.31 -9.52 12.99
C SER A 127 5.19 -10.35 13.62
N ALA A 128 3.99 -10.43 13.02
CA ALA A 128 2.95 -11.34 13.48
C ALA A 128 3.43 -12.79 13.46
N THR A 129 2.88 -13.59 14.36
CA THR A 129 3.25 -15.00 14.52
C THR A 129 2.03 -15.89 14.41
N ALA A 130 2.24 -17.17 14.09
CA ALA A 130 1.15 -18.13 14.05
C ALA A 130 0.50 -18.35 15.44
N LEU A 131 1.26 -18.18 16.52
CA LEU A 131 0.86 -18.45 17.89
C LEU A 131 0.75 -17.15 18.68
N SER A 132 -0.18 -17.08 19.64
CA SER A 132 -0.37 -15.86 20.43
C SER A 132 0.83 -15.54 21.32
N GLN A 133 0.98 -14.25 21.66
CA GLN A 133 1.98 -13.82 22.64
C GLN A 133 1.83 -14.57 23.98
N ASP A 134 0.61 -14.86 24.41
CA ASP A 134 0.36 -15.60 25.65
C ASP A 134 0.89 -17.04 25.58
N PHE A 135 0.73 -17.71 24.44
CA PHE A 135 1.32 -19.03 24.23
C PHE A 135 2.85 -18.95 24.31
N LEU A 136 3.45 -18.00 23.61
CA LEU A 136 4.91 -17.84 23.57
C LEU A 136 5.48 -17.45 24.94
N ARG A 137 4.80 -16.59 25.68
CA ARG A 137 5.16 -16.19 27.06
C ARG A 137 5.14 -17.39 28.01
N LYS A 138 4.15 -18.28 27.89
CA LYS A 138 4.09 -19.56 28.63
C LYS A 138 5.23 -20.52 28.28
N LYS A 139 5.89 -20.34 27.14
CA LYS A 139 7.10 -21.07 26.73
C LYS A 139 8.39 -20.33 27.08
N HIS A 140 8.32 -19.29 27.91
CA HIS A 140 9.46 -18.47 28.32
C HIS A 140 10.17 -17.76 27.15
N LEU A 141 9.43 -17.47 26.08
CA LEU A 141 9.93 -16.68 24.96
C LEU A 141 9.65 -15.19 25.18
N ARG A 142 10.57 -14.35 24.70
CA ARG A 142 10.42 -12.88 24.68
C ARG A 142 9.40 -12.50 23.61
N VAL A 143 8.45 -11.64 23.97
CA VAL A 143 7.32 -11.24 23.09
C VAL A 143 7.24 -9.73 22.88
N ASP A 144 8.24 -8.98 23.33
CA ASP A 144 8.21 -7.51 23.35
C ASP A 144 8.13 -6.87 21.95
N LEU A 145 8.58 -7.60 20.92
CA LEU A 145 8.59 -7.17 19.52
C LEU A 145 7.52 -7.87 18.67
N ILE A 146 6.68 -8.71 19.28
CA ILE A 146 5.63 -9.44 18.57
C ILE A 146 4.34 -8.65 18.73
N PRO A 147 3.67 -8.19 17.66
CA PRO A 147 2.38 -7.53 17.81
C PRO A 147 1.27 -8.53 18.22
N PRO A 148 0.17 -8.05 18.83
CA PRO A 148 -0.95 -8.89 19.26
C PRO A 148 -1.87 -9.26 18.07
N TYR A 149 -1.30 -9.55 16.90
CA TYR A 149 -2.00 -9.93 15.67
C TYR A 149 -1.57 -11.32 15.24
N SER A 150 -1.57 -12.28 16.16
CA SER A 150 -1.31 -13.68 15.82
C SER A 150 -2.34 -14.21 14.83
N LEU A 151 -2.03 -15.32 14.16
CA LEU A 151 -2.90 -15.87 13.10
C LEU A 151 -4.35 -16.08 13.59
N ASP A 152 -4.56 -16.53 14.82
CA ASP A 152 -5.89 -16.68 15.40
C ASP A 152 -6.64 -15.33 15.53
N VAL A 153 -5.93 -14.26 15.88
CA VAL A 153 -6.48 -12.89 15.92
C VAL A 153 -6.86 -12.43 14.52
N GLN A 154 -5.98 -12.63 13.53
CA GLN A 154 -6.27 -12.24 12.13
C GLN A 154 -7.49 -12.99 11.57
N ILE A 155 -7.63 -14.28 11.88
CA ILE A 155 -8.83 -15.07 11.53
C ILE A 155 -10.08 -14.55 12.26
N GLY A 156 -9.94 -14.11 13.52
CA GLY A 156 -11.02 -13.45 14.25
C GLY A 156 -11.49 -12.16 13.59
N LEU A 157 -10.56 -11.33 13.11
CA LEU A 157 -10.86 -10.11 12.35
C LEU A 157 -11.58 -10.43 11.04
N PHE A 158 -11.12 -11.45 10.31
CA PHE A 158 -11.79 -11.91 9.10
C PHE A 158 -13.23 -12.35 9.34
N LYS A 159 -13.51 -13.09 10.42
CA LYS A 159 -14.89 -13.48 10.76
C LYS A 159 -15.78 -12.26 11.00
N LYS A 160 -15.26 -11.20 11.62
CA LYS A 160 -16.00 -9.93 11.78
C LYS A 160 -16.29 -9.27 10.43
N VAL A 161 -15.30 -9.23 9.53
CA VAL A 161 -15.47 -8.70 8.17
C VAL A 161 -16.51 -9.51 7.39
N LEU A 162 -16.50 -10.84 7.48
CA LEU A 162 -17.51 -11.69 6.85
C LEU A 162 -18.92 -11.40 7.38
N ALA A 163 -19.08 -11.17 8.68
CA ALA A 163 -20.39 -10.85 9.26
C ALA A 163 -20.95 -9.52 8.71
N VAL A 164 -20.08 -8.51 8.54
CA VAL A 164 -20.44 -7.23 7.92
C VAL A 164 -20.89 -7.45 6.47
N LEU A 165 -20.09 -8.19 5.68
CA LEU A 165 -20.39 -8.44 4.26
C LEU A 165 -21.63 -9.30 4.04
N GLY A 166 -21.86 -10.31 4.90
CA GLY A 166 -23.02 -11.18 4.82
C GLY A 166 -24.33 -10.48 5.20
N SER A 167 -24.26 -9.50 6.10
CA SER A 167 -25.43 -8.71 6.49
C SER A 167 -25.92 -7.77 5.37
N THR A 168 -25.03 -7.37 4.45
CA THR A 168 -25.38 -6.52 3.30
C THR A 168 -25.92 -7.30 2.11
N ASP A 169 -25.47 -8.55 1.89
CA ASP A 169 -25.95 -9.39 0.78
C ASP A 169 -27.42 -9.85 0.98
N GLN A 170 -27.97 -9.70 2.19
CA GLN A 170 -29.33 -10.09 2.55
C GLN A 170 -30.38 -8.97 2.40
N GLY A 171 -29.95 -7.75 2.06
CA GLY A 171 -30.82 -6.60 1.83
C GLY A 171 -31.15 -6.31 0.35
N ASP A 172 -30.55 -7.06 -0.58
CA ASP A 172 -30.66 -6.84 -2.04
C ASP A 172 -31.47 -7.94 -2.77
N VAL A 173 -32.42 -8.60 -2.09
CA VAL A 173 -33.37 -9.56 -2.69
C VAL A 173 -34.80 -9.08 -2.59
#